data_AF-A0A940ZZI0-F1
#
_entry.id   AF-A0A940ZZI0-F1
#
_cell.length_a   1.000
_cell.length_b   1.000
_cell.length_c   1.000
_cell.angle_alpha   90.00
_cell.angle_beta   90.00
_cell.angle_gamma   90.00
#
_symmetry.space_group_name_H-M   'P 1'
#
loop_
_entity.id
_entity.type
_entity.pdbx_description
1 polymer ?
#
loop_
_entity_poly.entity_id
_entity_poly.type
_entity_poly.pdbx_seq_one_letter_code
_entity_poly.pdbx_strand_id
1 'polypeptide(L)'
;MRRIILSVLTLSILVTSAPARAQHGGGESGGSGCGDLFGDLVHVLRAPVTGQPILQKAWVALKGGGYGYAYCPVPVDVSGAELPFLAPVWDDVQQRYVESCDVDPAWATEVVAVNYFGRLSGGRTKERNIRMHLDEVIANIKMAQVVSREATGRLMLGTDCTAGADGKFIVSTCSWKAVDSPQENIAVYQRVLKYGHLQTDPREIDPAAGDPNAPESHRPALDAADRAKFLPPVTTLLPDCTAPVPTDDSAWSCAQPERLTPADFGFAAGTLAAAADKTGTVTADLVQYMNRIMRVGLKTEYTVPALGLLPALYRPSPVNPDVGEVQGTLYEGSSSLPPPANERFVDFAGVTYTRTDWFNTVIPVVKPLNHLTWLYDSKVPLLKYLEFANPSWGSGSANTGITGFVRATNDSLRTTEFFHNYAVPGDLGWDFKYLR
;
A
#
# COMPACT_ATOMS: atom_id res chain seq x y z
N MET A 1 -9.70 -13.90 82.56
CA MET A 1 -8.93 -15.14 82.33
C MET A 1 -9.20 -15.63 80.92
N ARG A 2 -8.12 -15.76 80.14
CA ARG A 2 -7.92 -16.44 78.83
C ARG A 2 -9.15 -16.63 77.92
N ARG A 3 -9.18 -15.88 76.81
CA ARG A 3 -9.83 -16.31 75.57
C ARG A 3 -8.80 -16.40 74.45
N ILE A 4 -8.80 -17.57 73.85
CA ILE A 4 -7.90 -18.09 72.81
C ILE A 4 -8.29 -17.43 71.49
N ILE A 5 -7.33 -16.78 70.82
CA ILE A 5 -7.47 -16.38 69.42
C ILE A 5 -6.59 -17.33 68.61
N LEU A 6 -7.25 -18.07 67.73
CA LEU A 6 -6.71 -19.07 66.82
C LEU A 6 -5.93 -18.33 65.71
N SER A 7 -4.60 -18.44 65.70
CA SER A 7 -3.76 -17.96 64.61
C SER A 7 -3.76 -18.97 63.47
N VAL A 8 -4.36 -18.62 62.33
CA VAL A 8 -4.21 -19.36 61.07
C VAL A 8 -2.90 -18.89 60.43
N LEU A 9 -1.92 -19.78 60.40
CA LEU A 9 -0.64 -19.61 59.72
C LEU A 9 -0.85 -19.97 58.24
N THR A 10 -0.98 -18.97 57.36
CA THR A 10 -0.92 -19.17 55.91
C THR A 10 0.54 -19.28 55.48
N LEU A 11 0.93 -20.48 55.06
CA LEU A 11 2.23 -20.82 54.49
C LEU A 11 2.30 -20.29 53.05
N SER A 12 2.94 -19.14 52.85
CA SER A 12 3.23 -18.62 51.51
C SER A 12 4.40 -19.39 50.90
N ILE A 13 4.11 -20.27 49.95
CA ILE A 13 5.10 -20.92 49.09
C ILE A 13 5.52 -19.89 48.03
N LEU A 14 6.76 -19.38 48.14
CA LEU A 14 7.44 -18.69 47.04
C LEU A 14 7.78 -19.71 45.96
N VAL A 15 7.02 -19.70 44.86
CA VAL A 15 7.42 -20.36 43.61
C VAL A 15 8.29 -19.37 42.84
N THR A 16 9.59 -19.63 42.80
CA THR A 16 10.53 -18.97 41.90
C THR A 16 10.22 -19.42 40.46
N SER A 17 9.66 -18.54 39.64
CA SER A 17 9.49 -18.78 38.21
C SER A 17 10.85 -18.68 37.50
N ALA A 18 11.33 -19.82 36.99
CA ALA A 18 12.40 -19.86 36.01
C ALA A 18 11.97 -19.16 34.70
N PRO A 19 12.89 -18.62 33.89
CA PRO A 19 12.55 -17.95 32.64
C PRO A 19 11.91 -18.95 31.67
N ALA A 20 10.70 -18.63 31.22
CA ALA A 20 10.00 -19.38 30.20
C ALA A 20 10.76 -19.27 28.88
N ARG A 21 11.31 -20.41 28.44
CA ARG A 21 11.87 -20.64 27.12
C ARG A 21 10.74 -20.45 26.11
N ALA A 22 10.88 -19.50 25.18
CA ALA A 22 9.94 -19.33 24.07
C ALA A 22 9.97 -20.62 23.22
N GLN A 23 8.94 -21.44 23.39
CA GLN A 23 8.79 -22.70 22.69
C GLN A 23 8.09 -22.42 21.37
N HIS A 24 8.86 -22.40 20.28
CA HIS A 24 8.33 -22.39 18.93
C HIS A 24 7.47 -23.64 18.72
N GLY A 25 6.16 -23.43 18.57
CA GLY A 25 5.21 -24.49 18.25
C GLY A 25 5.32 -24.84 16.77
N GLY A 26 5.89 -26.01 16.50
CA GLY A 26 5.81 -26.66 15.19
C GLY A 26 4.78 -27.79 15.21
N GLY A 27 3.87 -27.76 14.24
CA GLY A 27 3.38 -28.95 13.55
C GLY A 27 1.97 -29.43 13.90
N GLU A 28 1.03 -29.19 12.98
CA GLU A 28 0.06 -30.23 12.60
C GLU A 28 -0.27 -30.17 11.10
N SER A 29 -0.52 -31.35 10.56
CA SER A 29 -0.55 -31.73 9.15
C SER A 29 -1.92 -31.52 8.50
N GLY A 30 -1.94 -31.23 7.19
CA GLY A 30 -3.08 -31.49 6.32
C GLY A 30 -3.92 -30.27 5.95
N GLY A 31 -3.50 -29.55 4.91
CA GLY A 31 -4.32 -28.52 4.28
C GLY A 31 -3.53 -27.73 3.24
N SER A 32 -3.73 -28.07 1.96
CA SER A 32 -3.48 -27.14 0.86
C SER A 32 -4.38 -25.91 1.06
N GLY A 33 -3.88 -24.90 1.77
CA GLY A 33 -4.69 -23.75 2.16
C GLY A 33 -3.94 -22.73 3.02
N CYS A 34 -3.50 -21.64 2.39
CA CYS A 34 -3.51 -20.26 2.91
C CYS A 34 -2.98 -19.93 4.32
N GLY A 35 -2.06 -20.72 4.91
CA GLY A 35 -1.59 -20.48 6.29
C GLY A 35 -0.18 -19.92 6.48
N ASP A 36 0.79 -20.21 5.60
CA ASP A 36 2.23 -20.07 5.91
C ASP A 36 3.04 -19.21 4.91
N LEU A 37 2.44 -18.21 4.25
CA LEU A 37 3.13 -17.41 3.21
C LEU A 37 3.80 -16.10 3.69
N PHE A 38 3.65 -15.70 4.95
CA PHE A 38 4.11 -14.39 5.44
C PHE A 38 4.56 -14.42 6.91
N GLY A 39 5.61 -15.16 7.24
CA GLY A 39 6.41 -14.94 8.45
C GLY A 39 7.62 -14.08 8.05
N ASP A 40 7.82 -12.84 8.49
CA ASP A 40 7.05 -11.98 9.37
C ASP A 40 6.89 -10.62 8.68
N LEU A 41 5.86 -9.87 9.06
CA LEU A 41 5.63 -8.50 8.63
C LEU A 41 6.76 -7.62 9.15
N VAL A 42 7.94 -7.65 8.52
CA VAL A 42 9.12 -6.91 8.96
C VAL A 42 9.64 -6.04 7.83
N HIS A 43 10.34 -4.98 8.21
CA HIS A 43 11.05 -4.15 7.25
C HIS A 43 12.22 -4.93 6.64
N VAL A 44 12.37 -4.86 5.31
CA VAL A 44 13.44 -5.58 4.60
C VAL A 44 14.21 -4.66 3.67
N LEU A 45 15.42 -5.09 3.32
CA LEU A 45 16.29 -4.38 2.40
C LEU A 45 15.68 -4.29 1.00
N ARG A 46 15.74 -3.10 0.41
CA ARG A 46 15.18 -2.80 -0.91
C ARG A 46 16.10 -1.94 -1.76
N ALA A 47 15.96 -2.08 -3.07
CA ALA A 47 16.53 -1.12 -4.01
C ALA A 47 15.91 0.27 -3.76
N PRO A 48 16.70 1.32 -3.50
CA PRO A 48 16.20 2.61 -2.99
C PRO A 48 15.33 3.39 -3.99
N VAL A 49 15.47 3.10 -5.28
CA VAL A 49 14.72 3.77 -6.36
C VAL A 49 13.51 2.94 -6.79
N THR A 50 13.72 1.68 -7.18
CA THR A 50 12.66 0.83 -7.75
C THR A 50 11.77 0.18 -6.69
N GLY A 51 12.28 -0.03 -5.46
CA GLY A 51 11.57 -0.67 -4.37
C GLY A 51 11.55 -2.21 -4.40
N GLN A 52 12.23 -2.84 -5.36
CA GLN A 52 12.41 -4.30 -5.40
C GLN A 52 13.07 -4.80 -4.10
N PRO A 53 12.64 -5.94 -3.54
CA PRO A 53 13.34 -6.55 -2.42
C PRO A 53 14.74 -7.03 -2.84
N ILE A 54 15.70 -6.90 -1.94
CA ILE A 54 17.02 -7.51 -2.06
C ILE A 54 17.06 -8.70 -1.09
N LEU A 55 17.19 -9.89 -1.67
CA LEU A 55 17.20 -11.16 -0.96
C LEU A 55 18.63 -11.67 -0.75
N GLN A 56 18.84 -12.50 0.26
CA GLN A 56 20.06 -13.29 0.42
C GLN A 56 19.79 -14.72 -0.02
N LYS A 57 20.55 -15.19 -1.01
CA LYS A 57 20.58 -16.61 -1.37
C LYS A 57 21.34 -17.36 -0.29
N ALA A 58 20.70 -18.30 0.40
CA ALA A 58 21.26 -19.02 1.53
C ALA A 58 21.06 -20.53 1.35
N TRP A 59 22.05 -21.34 1.72
CA TRP A 59 21.90 -22.80 1.74
C TRP A 59 21.26 -23.24 3.06
N VAL A 60 19.98 -23.58 3.04
CA VAL A 60 19.17 -23.80 4.24
C VAL A 60 18.60 -25.22 4.31
N ALA A 61 18.18 -25.63 5.51
CA ALA A 61 17.33 -26.81 5.67
C ALA A 61 15.89 -26.48 5.19
N LEU A 62 15.32 -27.36 4.36
CA LEU A 62 13.99 -27.17 3.78
C LEU A 62 12.88 -27.80 4.64
N LYS A 63 11.70 -27.18 4.62
CA LYS A 63 10.50 -27.72 5.27
C LYS A 63 10.08 -29.01 4.55
N GLY A 64 10.12 -30.15 5.26
CA GLY A 64 9.88 -31.48 4.70
C GLY A 64 11.12 -32.39 4.68
N GLY A 65 12.27 -31.89 5.14
CA GLY A 65 13.53 -32.62 5.16
C GLY A 65 14.37 -32.35 3.90
N GLY A 66 15.69 -32.38 4.06
CA GLY A 66 16.65 -32.07 3.01
C GLY A 66 17.15 -30.62 3.03
N TYR A 67 18.02 -30.30 2.08
CA TYR A 67 18.72 -29.03 1.98
C TYR A 67 18.60 -28.44 0.58
N GLY A 68 18.61 -27.12 0.49
CA GLY A 68 18.56 -26.42 -0.78
C GLY A 68 18.78 -24.93 -0.62
N TYR A 69 18.85 -24.24 -1.75
CA TYR A 69 18.91 -22.78 -1.75
C TYR A 69 17.54 -22.17 -1.46
N ALA A 70 17.49 -21.30 -0.46
CA ALA A 70 16.39 -20.38 -0.22
C ALA A 70 16.83 -18.94 -0.49
N TYR A 71 15.86 -18.06 -0.70
CA TYR A 71 16.10 -16.64 -0.96
C TYR A 71 15.44 -15.84 0.16
N CYS A 72 16.21 -15.61 1.22
CA CYS A 72 15.76 -15.01 2.46
C CYS A 72 15.60 -13.49 2.30
N PRO A 73 14.46 -12.89 2.69
CA PRO A 73 14.37 -11.44 2.86
C PRO A 73 15.38 -10.95 3.89
N VAL A 74 16.14 -9.90 3.58
CA VAL A 74 17.14 -9.35 4.50
C VAL A 74 16.46 -8.34 5.43
N PRO A 75 16.31 -8.62 6.73
CA PRO A 75 15.70 -7.70 7.69
C PRO A 75 16.52 -6.41 7.86
N VAL A 76 15.85 -5.29 8.15
CA VAL A 76 16.50 -4.03 8.50
C VAL A 76 15.93 -3.40 9.76
N ASP A 77 16.73 -2.60 10.44
CA ASP A 77 16.32 -1.81 11.61
C ASP A 77 15.56 -0.52 11.21
N VAL A 78 15.23 0.32 12.20
CA VAL A 78 14.55 1.62 12.00
C VAL A 78 15.35 2.62 11.15
N SER A 79 16.66 2.45 11.05
CA SER A 79 17.56 3.29 10.27
C SER A 79 17.76 2.77 8.84
N GLY A 80 17.27 1.56 8.55
CA GLY A 80 17.50 0.86 7.28
C GLY A 80 18.82 0.08 7.25
N ALA A 81 19.50 -0.10 8.38
CA ALA A 81 20.68 -0.93 8.48
C ALA A 81 20.30 -2.42 8.50
N GLU A 82 21.07 -3.25 7.81
CA GLU A 82 20.83 -4.69 7.73
C GLU A 82 21.03 -5.36 9.10
N LEU A 83 20.07 -6.19 9.49
CA LEU A 83 20.17 -7.04 10.67
C LEU A 83 20.77 -8.40 10.28
N PRO A 84 21.67 -8.97 11.11
CA PRO A 84 22.29 -10.25 10.79
C PRO A 84 21.29 -11.41 10.91
N PHE A 85 21.46 -12.41 10.05
CA PHE A 85 20.81 -13.71 10.22
C PHE A 85 21.47 -14.51 11.34
N LEU A 86 20.75 -15.50 11.87
CA LEU A 86 21.30 -16.49 12.79
C LEU A 86 22.56 -17.13 12.19
N ALA A 87 23.61 -17.21 13.00
CA ALA A 87 24.92 -17.69 12.57
C ALA A 87 24.82 -19.09 11.93
N PRO A 88 25.53 -19.32 10.81
CA PRO A 88 25.50 -20.60 10.10
C PRO A 88 26.11 -21.72 10.96
N VAL A 89 25.59 -22.92 10.81
CA VAL A 89 26.06 -24.12 11.52
C VAL A 89 26.68 -25.10 10.54
N TRP A 90 27.84 -25.65 10.86
CA TRP A 90 28.46 -26.70 10.03
C TRP A 90 27.65 -28.00 10.12
N ASP A 91 27.31 -28.57 8.97
CA ASP A 91 26.63 -29.86 8.86
C ASP A 91 27.57 -30.92 8.31
N ASP A 92 27.91 -31.90 9.15
CA ASP A 92 28.83 -33.00 8.80
C ASP A 92 28.27 -33.94 7.73
N VAL A 93 26.95 -34.02 7.56
CA VAL A 93 26.34 -34.89 6.55
C VAL A 93 26.43 -34.25 5.18
N GLN A 94 26.17 -32.94 5.09
CA GLN A 94 26.24 -32.18 3.84
C GLN A 94 27.65 -31.67 3.52
N GLN A 95 28.59 -31.74 4.48
CA GLN A 95 29.94 -31.19 4.37
C GLN A 95 29.92 -29.72 3.95
N ARG A 96 28.99 -28.95 4.52
CA ARG A 96 28.76 -27.54 4.20
C ARG A 96 28.12 -26.82 5.39
N TYR A 97 28.30 -25.50 5.46
CA TYR A 97 27.54 -24.66 6.38
C TYR A 97 26.07 -24.58 5.97
N VAL A 98 25.18 -24.74 6.94
CA VAL A 98 23.74 -24.56 6.81
C VAL A 98 23.38 -23.21 7.44
N GLU A 99 22.81 -22.34 6.62
CA GLU A 99 22.37 -21.00 6.99
C GLU A 99 20.90 -21.03 7.44
N SER A 100 20.46 -19.94 8.09
CA SER A 100 19.05 -19.71 8.40
C SER A 100 18.57 -18.41 7.74
N CYS A 101 17.28 -18.36 7.43
CA CYS A 101 16.59 -17.11 7.09
C CYS A 101 16.10 -16.36 8.34
N ASP A 102 16.27 -16.93 9.54
CA ASP A 102 15.86 -16.31 10.79
C ASP A 102 16.83 -15.21 11.19
N VAL A 103 16.29 -14.11 11.72
CA VAL A 103 17.10 -13.03 12.32
C VAL A 103 17.85 -13.58 13.53
N ASP A 104 19.09 -13.13 13.74
CA ASP A 104 19.83 -13.45 14.95
C ASP A 104 19.03 -13.00 16.19
N PRO A 105 18.73 -13.92 17.14
CA PRO A 105 17.97 -13.60 18.35
C PRO A 105 18.54 -12.44 19.17
N ALA A 106 19.84 -12.16 19.09
CA ALA A 106 20.46 -11.01 19.73
C ALA A 106 19.94 -9.66 19.21
N TRP A 107 19.38 -9.64 18.00
CA TRP A 107 18.86 -8.45 17.30
C TRP A 107 17.33 -8.45 17.19
N ALA A 108 16.64 -9.42 17.81
CA ALA A 108 15.20 -9.57 17.71
C ALA A 108 14.40 -8.31 18.14
N THR A 109 14.96 -7.50 19.07
CA THR A 109 14.35 -6.25 19.51
C THR A 109 14.49 -5.08 18.53
N GLU A 110 15.39 -5.20 17.54
CA GLU A 110 15.62 -4.19 16.52
C GLU A 110 14.76 -4.40 15.26
N VAL A 111 14.19 -5.61 15.13
CA VAL A 111 13.26 -5.94 14.06
C VAL A 111 12.01 -5.07 14.16
N VAL A 112 11.76 -4.29 13.12
CA VAL A 112 10.59 -3.42 13.06
C VAL A 112 9.45 -4.16 12.38
N ALA A 113 8.36 -4.36 13.11
CA ALA A 113 7.15 -4.93 12.53
C ALA A 113 6.43 -3.91 11.63
N VAL A 114 6.08 -4.32 10.42
CA VAL A 114 5.09 -3.66 9.57
C VAL A 114 3.72 -3.87 10.20
N ASN A 115 3.32 -2.98 11.11
CA ASN A 115 2.02 -3.04 11.79
C ASN A 115 1.19 -1.77 11.56
N TYR A 116 1.24 -1.24 10.34
CA TYR A 116 0.51 -0.03 9.95
C TYR A 116 -0.76 -0.36 9.14
N PHE A 117 -1.27 -1.58 9.31
CA PHE A 117 -2.31 -2.15 8.44
C PHE A 117 -3.70 -1.58 8.66
N GLY A 118 -4.02 -1.01 9.83
CA GLY A 118 -5.31 -0.40 10.15
C GLY A 118 -6.48 -0.80 9.24
N ARG A 119 -6.97 0.16 8.43
CA ARG A 119 -8.04 -0.03 7.45
C ARG A 119 -7.59 -0.75 6.16
N LEU A 120 -6.28 -0.79 5.88
CA LEU A 120 -5.68 -1.51 4.74
C LEU A 120 -5.75 -3.04 4.87
N SER A 121 -6.06 -3.57 6.06
CA SER A 121 -6.37 -4.99 6.25
C SER A 121 -7.46 -5.49 5.28
N GLY A 122 -8.33 -4.59 4.81
CA GLY A 122 -9.29 -4.82 3.74
C GLY A 122 -8.71 -5.39 2.45
N GLY A 123 -7.48 -5.03 2.08
CA GLY A 123 -6.80 -5.54 0.88
C GLY A 123 -6.50 -7.03 0.89
N ARG A 124 -6.66 -7.71 2.03
CA ARG A 124 -6.51 -9.18 2.17
C ARG A 124 -7.76 -9.95 1.76
N THR A 125 -8.85 -9.25 1.46
CA THR A 125 -10.07 -9.88 0.99
C THR A 125 -9.87 -10.56 -0.37
N LYS A 126 -10.83 -11.40 -0.77
CA LYS A 126 -10.81 -12.01 -2.11
C LYS A 126 -10.86 -10.91 -3.17
N GLU A 127 -10.11 -11.07 -4.26
CA GLU A 127 -10.06 -10.09 -5.36
C GLU A 127 -11.45 -9.71 -5.89
N ARG A 128 -12.38 -10.67 -5.93
CA ARG A 128 -13.80 -10.42 -6.26
C ARG A 128 -14.43 -9.31 -5.41
N ASN A 129 -14.16 -9.27 -4.11
CA ASN A 129 -14.73 -8.25 -3.22
C ASN A 129 -14.13 -6.87 -3.50
N ILE A 130 -12.82 -6.80 -3.80
CA ILE A 130 -12.19 -5.53 -4.22
C ILE A 130 -12.81 -5.04 -5.52
N ARG A 131 -13.07 -5.94 -6.47
CA ARG A 131 -13.73 -5.60 -7.74
C ARG A 131 -15.16 -5.09 -7.58
N MET A 132 -15.94 -5.69 -6.68
CA MET A 132 -17.29 -5.18 -6.36
C MET A 132 -17.23 -3.71 -5.91
N HIS A 133 -16.25 -3.33 -5.10
CA HIS A 133 -16.07 -1.92 -4.70
C HIS A 133 -15.57 -1.03 -5.83
N LEU A 134 -14.80 -1.56 -6.78
CA LEU A 134 -14.48 -0.82 -8.00
C LEU A 134 -15.76 -0.57 -8.82
N ASP A 135 -16.61 -1.58 -8.96
CA ASP A 135 -17.87 -1.49 -9.71
C ASP A 135 -18.79 -0.42 -9.10
N GLU A 136 -18.86 -0.31 -7.78
CA GLU A 136 -19.55 0.76 -7.06
C GLU A 136 -18.99 2.15 -7.43
N VAL A 137 -17.66 2.30 -7.49
CA VAL A 137 -17.01 3.55 -7.90
C VAL A 137 -17.36 3.89 -9.35
N ILE A 138 -17.27 2.93 -10.27
CA ILE A 138 -17.62 3.14 -11.68
C ILE A 138 -19.10 3.52 -11.81
N ALA A 139 -20.01 2.83 -11.13
CA ALA A 139 -21.43 3.17 -11.14
C ALA A 139 -21.69 4.59 -10.61
N ASN A 140 -20.99 5.01 -9.54
CA ASN A 140 -21.09 6.36 -9.01
C ASN A 140 -20.54 7.42 -10.00
N ILE A 141 -19.47 7.12 -10.75
CA ILE A 141 -18.98 7.98 -11.84
C ILE A 141 -20.04 8.11 -12.95
N LYS A 142 -20.73 7.03 -13.29
CA LYS A 142 -21.82 7.07 -14.30
C LYS A 142 -22.97 7.97 -13.85
N MET A 143 -23.27 8.03 -12.56
CA MET A 143 -24.30 8.93 -12.00
C MET A 143 -23.83 10.38 -11.83
N ALA A 144 -22.52 10.62 -11.75
CA ALA A 144 -21.97 11.96 -11.60
C ALA A 144 -22.13 12.79 -12.88
N GLN A 145 -22.14 14.11 -12.74
CA GLN A 145 -22.11 15.06 -13.85
C GLN A 145 -20.67 15.43 -14.23
N VAL A 146 -19.79 15.52 -13.24
CA VAL A 146 -18.35 15.78 -13.40
C VAL A 146 -17.54 14.97 -12.40
N VAL A 147 -16.30 14.66 -12.74
CA VAL A 147 -15.35 13.91 -11.89
C VAL A 147 -14.09 14.74 -11.72
N SER A 148 -13.61 14.84 -10.49
CA SER A 148 -12.40 15.61 -10.14
C SER A 148 -11.62 14.91 -9.03
N ARG A 149 -10.59 15.58 -8.53
CA ARG A 149 -9.77 15.15 -7.39
C ARG A 149 -9.77 16.24 -6.33
N GLU A 150 -9.89 15.86 -5.07
CA GLU A 150 -9.72 16.81 -3.97
C GLU A 150 -8.26 17.00 -3.58
N ALA A 151 -8.02 18.00 -2.73
CA ALA A 151 -6.71 18.34 -2.20
C ALA A 151 -6.00 17.18 -1.48
N THR A 152 -6.73 16.23 -0.86
CA THR A 152 -6.10 15.03 -0.24
C THR A 152 -5.59 14.02 -1.27
N GLY A 153 -6.09 14.12 -2.50
CA GLY A 153 -5.83 13.20 -3.58
C GLY A 153 -6.93 12.16 -3.85
N ARG A 154 -8.02 12.15 -3.07
CA ARG A 154 -9.21 11.30 -3.33
C ARG A 154 -9.94 11.70 -4.60
N LEU A 155 -10.61 10.73 -5.22
CA LEU A 155 -11.58 10.99 -6.28
C LEU A 155 -12.81 11.68 -5.70
N MET A 156 -13.33 12.70 -6.39
CA MET A 156 -14.59 13.35 -6.05
C MET A 156 -15.55 13.34 -7.23
N LEU A 157 -16.82 13.21 -6.90
CA LEU A 157 -17.93 13.16 -7.83
C LEU A 157 -18.81 14.39 -7.63
N GLY A 158 -19.02 15.14 -8.71
CA GLY A 158 -19.83 16.35 -8.73
C GLY A 158 -21.25 16.08 -9.23
N THR A 159 -22.23 16.57 -8.48
CA THR A 159 -23.67 16.55 -8.82
C THR A 159 -24.26 17.95 -8.69
N ASP A 160 -25.51 18.12 -9.13
CA ASP A 160 -26.29 19.36 -9.01
C ASP A 160 -25.58 20.61 -9.60
N CYS A 161 -24.72 20.38 -10.60
CA CYS A 161 -24.02 21.43 -11.31
C CYS A 161 -24.99 22.23 -12.19
N THR A 162 -24.83 23.54 -12.21
CA THR A 162 -25.55 24.41 -13.14
C THR A 162 -24.95 24.28 -14.53
N ALA A 163 -25.77 24.07 -15.55
CA ALA A 163 -25.35 24.11 -16.94
C ALA A 163 -25.15 25.57 -17.40
N GLY A 164 -24.00 25.84 -18.02
CA GLY A 164 -23.72 27.09 -18.69
C GLY A 164 -24.48 27.21 -20.01
N ALA A 165 -24.43 28.40 -20.62
CA ALA A 165 -25.07 28.65 -21.91
C ALA A 165 -24.49 27.81 -23.08
N ASP A 166 -23.28 27.28 -22.91
CA ASP A 166 -22.58 26.38 -23.83
C ASP A 166 -22.91 24.89 -23.58
N GLY A 167 -23.81 24.59 -22.64
CA GLY A 167 -24.17 23.24 -22.25
C GLY A 167 -23.15 22.54 -21.35
N LYS A 168 -22.03 23.20 -20.99
CA LYS A 168 -21.04 22.63 -20.07
C LYS A 168 -21.40 22.95 -18.62
N PHE A 169 -21.08 22.05 -17.70
CA PHE A 169 -21.30 22.28 -16.29
C PHE A 169 -20.34 23.31 -15.71
N ILE A 170 -20.88 24.27 -14.95
CA ILE A 170 -20.10 25.26 -14.22
C ILE A 170 -19.58 24.60 -12.93
N VAL A 171 -18.32 24.17 -12.94
CA VAL A 171 -17.67 23.38 -11.88
C VAL A 171 -17.80 23.99 -10.48
N SER A 172 -17.77 25.32 -10.37
CA SER A 172 -17.90 26.04 -9.09
C SER A 172 -19.29 25.97 -8.46
N THR A 173 -20.31 25.51 -9.21
CA THR A 173 -21.69 25.36 -8.73
C THR A 173 -22.03 23.93 -8.31
N CYS A 174 -21.14 22.98 -8.57
CA CYS A 174 -21.37 21.58 -8.26
C CYS A 174 -21.34 21.31 -6.75
N SER A 175 -22.21 20.41 -6.31
CA SER A 175 -22.10 19.73 -5.02
C SER A 175 -21.10 18.58 -5.15
N TRP A 176 -20.12 18.50 -4.25
CA TRP A 176 -19.03 17.53 -4.33
C TRP A 176 -19.10 16.48 -3.23
N LYS A 177 -18.92 15.23 -3.60
CA LYS A 177 -18.75 14.11 -2.67
C LYS A 177 -17.48 13.33 -2.99
N ALA A 178 -16.61 13.19 -2.02
CA ALA A 178 -15.42 12.35 -2.13
C ALA A 178 -15.77 10.86 -2.01
N VAL A 179 -15.02 10.02 -2.72
CA VAL A 179 -14.99 8.57 -2.50
C VAL A 179 -14.28 8.32 -1.17
N ASP A 180 -15.05 8.04 -0.12
CA ASP A 180 -14.56 8.00 1.27
C ASP A 180 -14.51 6.59 1.87
N SER A 181 -14.98 5.56 1.14
CA SER A 181 -14.84 4.18 1.60
C SER A 181 -13.38 3.73 1.45
N PRO A 182 -12.77 3.12 2.48
CA PRO A 182 -11.46 2.51 2.35
C PRO A 182 -11.40 1.45 1.28
N GLN A 183 -12.46 0.64 1.17
CA GLN A 183 -12.50 -0.46 0.21
C GLN A 183 -12.59 0.04 -1.24
N GLU A 184 -13.37 1.09 -1.48
CA GLU A 184 -13.43 1.76 -2.79
C GLU A 184 -12.05 2.36 -3.15
N ASN A 185 -11.38 3.01 -2.18
CA ASN A 185 -10.05 3.57 -2.40
C ASN A 185 -8.98 2.48 -2.64
N ILE A 186 -9.05 1.33 -1.94
CA ILE A 186 -8.20 0.16 -2.21
C ILE A 186 -8.45 -0.38 -3.61
N ALA A 187 -9.71 -0.47 -4.03
CA ALA A 187 -10.09 -0.96 -5.35
C ALA A 187 -9.57 -0.05 -6.46
N VAL A 188 -9.70 1.27 -6.26
CA VAL A 188 -9.13 2.28 -7.15
C VAL A 188 -7.60 2.21 -7.17
N TYR A 189 -6.95 2.08 -6.01
CA TYR A 189 -5.49 1.89 -5.91
C TYR A 189 -5.01 0.68 -6.71
N GLN A 190 -5.63 -0.48 -6.48
CA GLN A 190 -5.29 -1.72 -7.19
C GLN A 190 -5.51 -1.55 -8.70
N ARG A 191 -6.63 -0.94 -9.11
CA ARG A 191 -6.95 -0.73 -10.52
C ARG A 191 -5.91 0.16 -11.20
N VAL A 192 -5.59 1.30 -10.60
CA VAL A 192 -4.63 2.26 -11.16
C VAL A 192 -3.23 1.65 -11.24
N LEU A 193 -2.75 0.94 -10.22
CA LEU A 193 -1.43 0.29 -10.30
C LEU A 193 -1.37 -0.90 -11.27
N LYS A 194 -2.50 -1.58 -11.52
CA LYS A 194 -2.53 -2.69 -12.50
C LYS A 194 -2.66 -2.18 -13.94
N TYR A 195 -3.44 -1.12 -14.17
CA TYR A 195 -3.88 -0.76 -15.52
C TYR A 195 -3.45 0.64 -15.97
N GLY A 196 -3.09 1.54 -15.06
CA GLY A 196 -2.86 2.96 -15.36
C GLY A 196 -4.15 3.79 -15.45
N HIS A 197 -5.33 3.15 -15.51
CA HIS A 197 -6.61 3.84 -15.74
C HIS A 197 -7.80 3.15 -15.05
N LEU A 198 -8.95 3.84 -14.99
CA LEU A 198 -10.19 3.33 -14.38
C LEU A 198 -11.11 2.59 -15.35
N GLN A 199 -10.94 2.73 -16.67
CA GLN A 199 -11.77 2.02 -17.67
C GLN A 199 -11.74 0.51 -17.41
N THR A 200 -12.90 -0.09 -17.19
CA THR A 200 -13.10 -1.55 -17.13
C THR A 200 -13.57 -2.08 -18.48
N ASP A 201 -13.57 -3.40 -18.61
CA ASP A 201 -14.03 -4.08 -19.81
C ASP A 201 -15.58 -4.19 -19.80
N PRO A 202 -16.29 -3.58 -20.76
CA PRO A 202 -17.76 -3.60 -20.81
C PRO A 202 -18.34 -4.99 -21.05
N ARG A 203 -17.52 -5.96 -21.48
CA ARG A 203 -17.93 -7.34 -21.72
C ARG A 203 -17.45 -8.30 -20.64
N GLU A 204 -16.84 -7.76 -19.59
CA GLU A 204 -16.51 -8.58 -18.45
C GLU A 204 -17.79 -9.04 -17.77
N ILE A 205 -18.04 -10.34 -17.87
CA ILE A 205 -19.13 -11.00 -17.18
C ILE A 205 -18.90 -10.82 -15.68
N ASP A 206 -19.88 -10.24 -14.98
CA ASP A 206 -20.00 -10.44 -13.55
C ASP A 206 -20.69 -11.78 -13.36
N PRO A 207 -19.99 -12.83 -12.91
CA PRO A 207 -20.66 -14.06 -12.50
C PRO A 207 -21.52 -13.73 -11.28
N ALA A 208 -22.73 -13.24 -11.53
CA ALA A 208 -23.67 -12.80 -10.52
C ALA A 208 -23.99 -13.99 -9.60
N ALA A 209 -23.64 -13.81 -8.33
CA ALA A 209 -24.26 -14.42 -7.15
C ALA A 209 -24.73 -15.89 -7.20
N GLY A 210 -23.98 -16.82 -7.80
CA GLY A 210 -24.22 -18.26 -7.59
C GLY A 210 -25.59 -18.80 -8.04
N ASP A 211 -26.36 -18.02 -8.81
CA ASP A 211 -27.58 -18.49 -9.47
C ASP A 211 -27.25 -18.82 -10.94
N PRO A 212 -27.17 -20.10 -11.31
CA PRO A 212 -26.89 -20.51 -12.69
C PRO A 212 -27.98 -20.13 -13.70
N ASN A 213 -29.13 -19.60 -13.24
CA ASN A 213 -30.25 -19.20 -14.12
C ASN A 213 -30.39 -17.69 -14.29
N ALA A 214 -29.56 -16.88 -13.62
CA ALA A 214 -29.59 -15.44 -13.80
C ALA A 214 -29.13 -15.06 -15.22
N PRO A 215 -29.76 -14.08 -15.88
CA PRO A 215 -29.25 -13.56 -17.14
C PRO A 215 -27.82 -13.03 -16.94
N GLU A 216 -26.98 -13.23 -17.96
CA GLU A 216 -25.59 -12.80 -17.96
C GLU A 216 -25.49 -11.30 -17.64
N SER A 217 -24.96 -11.00 -16.47
CA SER A 217 -24.73 -9.62 -16.02
C SER A 217 -23.31 -9.23 -16.36
N HIS A 218 -23.14 -8.00 -16.83
CA HIS A 218 -21.84 -7.43 -17.16
C HIS A 218 -21.46 -6.40 -16.12
N ARG A 219 -20.15 -6.31 -15.81
CA ARG A 219 -19.64 -5.28 -14.90
C ARG A 219 -19.82 -3.88 -15.50
N PRO A 220 -20.02 -2.85 -14.66
CA PRO A 220 -20.13 -1.48 -15.14
C PRO A 220 -18.82 -1.03 -15.79
N ALA A 221 -18.92 -0.35 -16.92
CA ALA A 221 -17.80 0.24 -17.64
C ALA A 221 -18.10 1.67 -18.07
N LEU A 222 -17.03 2.46 -18.22
CA LEU A 222 -17.11 3.85 -18.66
C LEU A 222 -17.33 3.89 -20.18
N ASP A 223 -18.35 4.62 -20.61
CA ASP A 223 -18.57 4.93 -22.02
C ASP A 223 -18.00 6.32 -22.40
N ALA A 224 -18.19 6.73 -23.65
CA ALA A 224 -17.69 8.02 -24.13
C ALA A 224 -18.28 9.23 -23.37
N ALA A 225 -19.55 9.16 -22.95
CA ALA A 225 -20.19 10.21 -22.19
C ALA A 225 -19.63 10.26 -20.75
N ASP A 226 -19.34 9.11 -20.17
CA ASP A 226 -18.70 9.04 -18.84
C ASP A 226 -17.29 9.61 -18.84
N ARG A 227 -16.48 9.28 -19.86
CA ARG A 227 -15.11 9.80 -19.97
C ARG A 227 -15.08 11.33 -20.10
N ALA A 228 -16.07 11.92 -20.77
CA ALA A 228 -16.18 13.38 -20.90
C ALA A 228 -16.42 14.11 -19.57
N LYS A 229 -16.79 13.39 -18.50
CA LYS A 229 -17.01 13.97 -17.15
C LYS A 229 -15.70 14.27 -16.41
N PHE A 230 -14.58 13.66 -16.79
CA PHE A 230 -13.31 13.79 -16.08
C PHE A 230 -12.66 15.15 -16.35
N LEU A 231 -12.40 15.89 -15.28
CA LEU A 231 -11.72 17.19 -15.32
C LEU A 231 -10.22 17.02 -15.03
N PRO A 232 -9.34 17.89 -15.56
CA PRO A 232 -7.95 17.92 -15.10
C PRO A 232 -7.88 18.10 -13.57
N PRO A 233 -7.00 17.38 -12.85
CA PRO A 233 -5.96 16.50 -13.38
C PRO A 233 -6.37 15.03 -13.57
N VAL A 234 -7.61 14.62 -13.25
CA VAL A 234 -8.01 13.19 -13.28
C VAL A 234 -8.25 12.63 -14.68
N THR A 235 -8.13 13.45 -15.72
CA THR A 235 -8.15 12.97 -17.11
C THR A 235 -7.07 11.95 -17.41
N THR A 236 -5.97 11.90 -16.63
CA THR A 236 -4.93 10.88 -16.76
C THR A 236 -5.39 9.49 -16.34
N LEU A 237 -6.52 9.37 -15.63
CA LEU A 237 -7.11 8.09 -15.23
C LEU A 237 -7.97 7.45 -16.33
N LEU A 238 -8.00 8.08 -17.51
CA LEU A 238 -8.62 7.54 -18.71
C LEU A 238 -7.54 6.87 -19.56
N PRO A 239 -7.87 5.75 -20.22
CA PRO A 239 -6.93 5.06 -21.09
C PRO A 239 -6.52 5.94 -22.28
N ASP A 240 -5.28 5.78 -22.75
CA ASP A 240 -4.78 6.38 -24.00
C ASP A 240 -5.24 5.55 -25.21
N CYS A 241 -6.56 5.46 -25.38
CA CYS A 241 -7.15 4.86 -26.56
C CYS A 241 -7.90 5.92 -27.37
N THR A 242 -7.24 6.40 -28.42
CA THR A 242 -7.79 7.41 -29.35
C THR A 242 -8.88 6.85 -30.27
N ALA A 243 -9.19 5.55 -30.22
CA ALA A 243 -10.23 4.95 -31.04
C ALA A 243 -11.62 5.18 -30.43
N PRO A 244 -12.62 5.68 -31.18
CA PRO A 244 -14.01 5.62 -30.74
C PRO A 244 -14.35 4.16 -30.48
N VAL A 245 -14.97 3.86 -29.32
CA VAL A 245 -15.35 2.49 -28.90
C VAL A 245 -16.01 1.79 -30.10
N PRO A 246 -15.32 0.85 -30.77
CA PRO A 246 -15.91 0.14 -31.89
C PRO A 246 -17.19 -0.55 -31.42
N THR A 247 -18.24 -0.49 -32.23
CA THR A 247 -19.46 -1.28 -32.01
C THR A 247 -19.23 -2.78 -32.28
N ASP A 248 -18.00 -3.19 -32.63
CA ASP A 248 -17.59 -4.57 -32.88
C ASP A 248 -16.41 -5.01 -31.99
N ASP A 249 -16.08 -6.30 -32.06
CA ASP A 249 -15.15 -7.05 -31.20
C ASP A 249 -13.68 -6.57 -31.20
N SER A 250 -13.35 -5.45 -31.84
CA SER A 250 -12.01 -4.85 -31.82
C SER A 250 -11.81 -3.79 -30.71
N ALA A 251 -12.86 -3.49 -29.92
CA ALA A 251 -12.93 -2.45 -28.88
C ALA A 251 -12.19 -2.72 -27.55
N TRP A 252 -11.55 -3.86 -27.39
CA TRP A 252 -11.02 -4.34 -26.10
C TRP A 252 -9.67 -3.77 -25.70
N SER A 253 -9.07 -2.90 -26.52
CA SER A 253 -7.75 -2.32 -26.25
C SER A 253 -7.76 -1.36 -25.06
N CYS A 254 -8.85 -0.61 -24.87
CA CYS A 254 -8.95 0.43 -23.82
C CYS A 254 -9.04 -0.11 -22.38
N ALA A 255 -9.26 -1.42 -22.20
CA ALA A 255 -9.33 -2.04 -20.89
C ALA A 255 -8.01 -2.74 -20.50
N GLN A 256 -7.05 -2.83 -21.44
CA GLN A 256 -5.77 -3.48 -21.23
C GLN A 256 -4.83 -2.60 -20.41
N PRO A 257 -3.92 -3.20 -19.63
CA PRO A 257 -2.92 -2.45 -18.90
C PRO A 257 -2.07 -1.54 -19.77
N GLU A 258 -1.87 -0.32 -19.30
CA GLU A 258 -0.92 0.64 -19.85
C GLU A 258 0.33 0.72 -18.97
N ARG A 259 1.38 1.36 -19.48
CA ARG A 259 2.57 1.64 -18.66
C ARG A 259 2.23 2.75 -17.67
N LEU A 260 2.51 2.51 -16.40
CA LEU A 260 2.29 3.51 -15.34
C LEU A 260 3.11 4.78 -15.61
N THR A 261 2.43 5.90 -15.54
CA THR A 261 2.98 7.25 -15.64
C THR A 261 3.18 7.86 -14.24
N PRO A 262 3.94 8.96 -14.12
CA PRO A 262 4.05 9.68 -12.85
C PRO A 262 2.70 10.12 -12.27
N ALA A 263 1.71 10.44 -13.13
CA ALA A 263 0.38 10.83 -12.70
C ALA A 263 -0.37 9.67 -12.03
N ASP A 264 -0.21 8.44 -12.55
CA ASP A 264 -0.87 7.24 -12.03
C ASP A 264 -0.33 6.89 -10.65
N PHE A 265 0.99 6.94 -10.48
CA PHE A 265 1.63 6.76 -9.18
C PHE A 265 1.16 7.79 -8.18
N GLY A 266 1.09 9.05 -8.60
CA GLY A 266 0.57 10.09 -7.77
C GLY A 266 -0.86 9.81 -7.30
N PHE A 267 -1.74 9.48 -8.24
CA PHE A 267 -3.13 9.24 -7.91
C PHE A 267 -3.29 8.01 -7.00
N ALA A 268 -2.56 6.93 -7.31
CA ALA A 268 -2.46 5.74 -6.49
C ALA A 268 -1.93 6.05 -5.07
N ALA A 269 -0.99 6.98 -4.92
CA ALA A 269 -0.51 7.39 -3.60
C ALA A 269 -1.62 8.06 -2.78
N GLY A 270 -2.45 8.91 -3.41
CA GLY A 270 -3.58 9.56 -2.75
C GLY A 270 -4.69 8.58 -2.34
N THR A 271 -5.02 7.61 -3.20
CA THR A 271 -6.05 6.61 -2.90
C THR A 271 -5.59 5.59 -1.87
N LEU A 272 -4.31 5.18 -1.90
CA LEU A 272 -3.74 4.37 -0.82
C LEU A 272 -3.80 5.10 0.52
N ALA A 273 -3.52 6.40 0.55
CA ALA A 273 -3.62 7.21 1.76
C ALA A 273 -5.05 7.32 2.28
N ALA A 274 -6.02 7.52 1.38
CA ALA A 274 -7.44 7.59 1.74
C ALA A 274 -7.99 6.25 2.27
N ALA A 275 -7.44 5.14 1.78
CA ALA A 275 -7.72 3.81 2.28
C ALA A 275 -7.05 3.50 3.63
N ALA A 276 -5.93 4.17 3.92
CA ALA A 276 -5.15 3.91 5.11
C ALA A 276 -5.82 4.45 6.38
N ASP A 277 -5.26 4.04 7.52
CA ASP A 277 -5.66 4.61 8.80
C ASP A 277 -5.02 5.99 9.00
N LYS A 278 -5.82 6.96 9.46
CA LYS A 278 -5.50 8.39 9.44
C LYS A 278 -4.26 8.74 10.28
N THR A 279 -3.99 7.95 11.31
CA THR A 279 -2.86 8.16 12.24
C THR A 279 -1.66 7.29 11.89
N GLY A 280 -1.77 6.42 10.89
CA GLY A 280 -0.73 5.47 10.51
C GLY A 280 0.47 6.11 9.80
N THR A 281 1.40 5.26 9.38
CA THR A 281 2.51 5.64 8.51
C THR A 281 2.63 4.62 7.39
N VAL A 282 2.74 5.10 6.16
CA VAL A 282 2.98 4.24 5.01
C VAL A 282 4.48 4.13 4.80
N THR A 283 4.96 2.91 4.56
CA THR A 283 6.38 2.60 4.35
C THR A 283 6.55 1.86 3.02
N ALA A 284 7.79 1.79 2.51
CA ALA A 284 8.07 1.04 1.27
C ALA A 284 7.66 -0.43 1.38
N ASP A 285 7.90 -1.05 2.55
CA ASP A 285 7.49 -2.42 2.85
C ASP A 285 5.99 -2.59 2.88
N LEU A 286 5.25 -1.64 3.47
CA LEU A 286 3.79 -1.67 3.46
C LEU A 286 3.26 -1.61 2.02
N VAL A 287 3.80 -0.70 1.18
CA VAL A 287 3.39 -0.57 -0.22
C VAL A 287 3.63 -1.88 -0.98
N GLN A 288 4.81 -2.47 -0.85
CA GLN A 288 5.16 -3.71 -1.55
C GLN A 288 4.35 -4.90 -1.03
N TYR A 289 4.09 -4.94 0.28
CA TYR A 289 3.18 -5.92 0.86
C TYR A 289 1.77 -5.78 0.30
N MET A 290 1.22 -4.55 0.27
CA MET A 290 -0.10 -4.27 -0.31
C MET A 290 -0.16 -4.73 -1.77
N ASN A 291 0.84 -4.39 -2.58
CA ASN A 291 0.92 -4.83 -3.96
C ASN A 291 0.94 -6.35 -4.12
N ARG A 292 1.65 -7.07 -3.22
CA ARG A 292 1.72 -8.54 -3.23
C ARG A 292 0.38 -9.16 -2.85
N ILE A 293 -0.27 -8.73 -1.77
CA ILE A 293 -1.55 -9.31 -1.34
C ILE A 293 -2.69 -9.00 -2.33
N MET A 294 -2.64 -7.83 -2.97
CA MET A 294 -3.58 -7.45 -4.04
C MET A 294 -3.16 -7.96 -5.42
N ARG A 295 -2.10 -8.77 -5.48
CA ARG A 295 -1.67 -9.46 -6.71
C ARG A 295 -1.42 -8.49 -7.88
N VAL A 296 -0.90 -7.29 -7.60
CA VAL A 296 -0.65 -6.24 -8.61
C VAL A 296 0.27 -6.75 -9.73
N GLY A 297 1.31 -7.50 -9.35
CA GLY A 297 2.27 -8.10 -10.29
C GLY A 297 1.89 -9.47 -10.86
N LEU A 298 0.69 -10.00 -10.55
CA LEU A 298 0.32 -11.37 -10.90
C LEU A 298 -0.93 -11.42 -11.78
N LYS A 299 -0.90 -12.33 -12.77
CA LYS A 299 -2.10 -12.74 -13.50
C LYS A 299 -3.02 -13.51 -12.55
N THR A 300 -4.29 -13.18 -12.54
CA THR A 300 -5.32 -13.90 -11.78
C THR A 300 -6.43 -14.36 -12.72
N GLU A 301 -7.47 -14.99 -12.17
CA GLU A 301 -8.67 -15.33 -12.93
C GLU A 301 -9.45 -14.08 -13.39
N TYR A 302 -9.30 -12.95 -12.69
CA TYR A 302 -10.08 -11.73 -12.91
C TYR A 302 -9.30 -10.57 -13.52
N THR A 303 -7.97 -10.59 -13.44
CA THR A 303 -7.12 -9.48 -13.88
C THR A 303 -5.80 -9.95 -14.46
N VAL A 304 -5.19 -9.06 -15.24
CA VAL A 304 -3.86 -9.22 -15.80
C VAL A 304 -2.85 -8.45 -14.94
N PRO A 305 -1.55 -8.84 -14.97
CA PRO A 305 -0.51 -8.14 -14.21
C PRO A 305 -0.26 -6.74 -14.78
N ALA A 306 0.25 -5.84 -13.94
CA ALA A 306 0.76 -4.55 -14.41
C ALA A 306 1.89 -4.71 -15.44
N LEU A 307 2.08 -3.71 -16.29
CA LEU A 307 3.24 -3.65 -17.18
C LEU A 307 4.47 -3.09 -16.48
N GLY A 308 5.67 -3.37 -17.01
CA GLY A 308 6.92 -2.81 -16.49
C GLY A 308 7.34 -3.37 -15.13
N LEU A 309 6.90 -4.58 -14.78
CA LEU A 309 7.30 -5.23 -13.53
C LEU A 309 8.76 -5.67 -13.55
N LEU A 310 9.40 -5.59 -12.39
CA LEU A 310 10.80 -6.00 -12.18
C LEU A 310 10.87 -7.27 -11.32
N PRO A 311 11.89 -8.13 -11.51
CA PRO A 311 12.09 -9.31 -10.66
C PRO A 311 12.52 -8.90 -9.23
N ALA A 312 12.55 -9.84 -8.29
CA ALA A 312 13.33 -9.64 -7.06
C ALA A 312 14.83 -9.48 -7.40
N LEU A 313 15.59 -8.85 -6.52
CA LEU A 313 17.06 -8.91 -6.57
C LEU A 313 17.53 -9.91 -5.52
N TYR A 314 18.66 -10.56 -5.76
CA TYR A 314 19.33 -11.35 -4.74
C TYR A 314 20.85 -11.16 -4.78
N ARG A 315 21.48 -11.35 -3.63
CA ARG A 315 22.93 -11.45 -3.51
C ARG A 315 23.34 -12.88 -3.10
N PRO A 316 24.52 -13.36 -3.54
CA PRO A 316 25.05 -14.65 -3.11
C PRO A 316 25.29 -14.69 -1.61
N SER A 317 25.22 -15.88 -1.02
CA SER A 317 25.64 -16.09 0.36
C SER A 317 27.12 -15.72 0.52
N PRO A 318 27.50 -15.00 1.60
CA PRO A 318 28.91 -14.82 1.95
C PRO A 318 29.57 -16.11 2.48
N VAL A 319 28.78 -17.11 2.86
CA VAL A 319 29.22 -18.38 3.47
C VAL A 319 29.30 -19.49 2.43
N ASN A 320 28.28 -19.60 1.59
CA ASN A 320 28.14 -20.66 0.58
C ASN A 320 27.90 -20.06 -0.82
N PRO A 321 28.85 -19.31 -1.40
CA PRO A 321 28.68 -18.79 -2.75
C PRO A 321 28.68 -19.93 -3.77
N ASP A 322 27.78 -19.87 -4.77
CA ASP A 322 27.84 -20.80 -5.90
C ASP A 322 29.03 -20.49 -6.82
N VAL A 323 29.46 -21.51 -7.57
CA VAL A 323 30.57 -21.36 -8.52
C VAL A 323 30.20 -20.32 -9.58
N GLY A 324 31.01 -19.26 -9.66
CA GLY A 324 30.82 -18.17 -10.63
C GLY A 324 29.99 -16.99 -10.10
N GLU A 325 29.44 -17.09 -8.89
CA GLU A 325 28.81 -15.95 -8.23
C GLU A 325 29.84 -15.11 -7.47
N VAL A 326 29.73 -13.78 -7.58
CA VAL A 326 30.66 -12.83 -6.95
C VAL A 326 29.96 -12.18 -5.76
N GLN A 327 30.59 -12.27 -4.58
CA GLN A 327 30.08 -11.65 -3.36
C GLN A 327 29.93 -10.13 -3.55
N GLY A 328 28.80 -9.58 -3.09
CA GLY A 328 28.47 -8.16 -3.23
C GLY A 328 27.82 -7.79 -4.57
N THR A 329 27.79 -8.69 -5.56
CA THR A 329 27.05 -8.48 -6.80
C THR A 329 25.56 -8.80 -6.59
N LEU A 330 24.69 -7.96 -7.15
CA LEU A 330 23.25 -8.21 -7.20
C LEU A 330 22.90 -8.91 -8.52
N TYR A 331 22.05 -9.93 -8.41
CA TYR A 331 21.52 -10.72 -9.51
C TYR A 331 20.01 -10.56 -9.56
N GLU A 332 19.45 -10.66 -10.76
CA GLU A 332 18.00 -10.67 -10.96
C GLU A 332 17.42 -12.06 -10.70
N GLY A 333 16.33 -12.10 -9.95
CA GLY A 333 15.51 -13.28 -9.80
C GLY A 333 14.87 -13.72 -11.12
N SER A 334 14.58 -15.01 -11.25
CA SER A 334 13.98 -15.58 -12.45
C SER A 334 12.78 -16.45 -12.11
N SER A 335 11.94 -16.74 -13.10
CA SER A 335 10.75 -17.59 -12.91
C SER A 335 11.08 -19.05 -12.55
N SER A 336 12.33 -19.49 -12.74
CA SER A 336 12.77 -20.84 -12.36
C SER A 336 13.24 -20.94 -10.91
N LEU A 337 13.41 -19.81 -10.21
CA LEU A 337 13.79 -19.79 -8.81
C LEU A 337 12.58 -20.03 -7.89
N PRO A 338 12.78 -20.48 -6.64
CA PRO A 338 11.70 -20.55 -5.67
C PRO A 338 11.26 -19.15 -5.21
N PRO A 339 10.01 -18.99 -4.74
CA PRO A 339 9.57 -17.74 -4.11
C PRO A 339 10.43 -17.37 -2.88
N PRO A 340 10.61 -16.06 -2.59
CA PRO A 340 10.06 -14.93 -3.32
C PRO A 340 10.92 -14.48 -4.53
N ALA A 341 12.01 -15.19 -4.86
CA ALA A 341 12.92 -14.78 -5.93
C ALA A 341 12.34 -14.86 -7.35
N ASN A 342 11.26 -15.62 -7.55
CA ASN A 342 10.52 -15.65 -8.82
C ASN A 342 9.39 -14.62 -8.93
N GLU A 343 9.16 -13.83 -7.88
CA GLU A 343 8.09 -12.84 -7.86
C GLU A 343 8.45 -11.59 -8.68
N ARG A 344 7.41 -10.80 -8.99
CA ARG A 344 7.48 -9.59 -9.80
C ARG A 344 6.89 -8.41 -9.05
N PHE A 345 7.57 -7.27 -9.09
CA PHE A 345 7.29 -6.08 -8.31
C PHE A 345 7.08 -4.87 -9.21
N VAL A 346 6.24 -3.93 -8.78
CA VAL A 346 6.02 -2.67 -9.49
C VAL A 346 7.31 -1.85 -9.50
N ASP A 347 7.68 -1.32 -10.66
CA ASP A 347 8.80 -0.39 -10.79
C ASP A 347 8.39 1.03 -10.41
N PHE A 348 8.88 1.50 -9.27
CA PHE A 348 8.63 2.87 -8.82
C PHE A 348 9.65 3.89 -9.36
N ALA A 349 10.60 3.51 -10.21
CA ALA A 349 11.62 4.44 -10.73
C ALA A 349 11.03 5.66 -11.45
N GLY A 350 9.88 5.50 -12.10
CA GLY A 350 9.16 6.57 -12.80
C GLY A 350 8.43 7.55 -11.88
N VAL A 351 8.40 7.33 -10.57
CA VAL A 351 7.71 8.23 -9.63
C VAL A 351 8.48 9.53 -9.51
N THR A 352 7.74 10.64 -9.60
CA THR A 352 8.20 11.97 -9.21
C THR A 352 7.15 12.62 -8.30
N TYR A 353 7.62 13.20 -7.19
CA TYR A 353 6.78 13.85 -6.21
C TYR A 353 7.42 15.14 -5.71
N THR A 354 6.76 16.25 -6.00
CA THR A 354 7.09 17.57 -5.46
C THR A 354 5.90 18.08 -4.66
N ARG A 355 6.12 18.42 -3.40
CA ARG A 355 5.04 18.83 -2.49
C ARG A 355 4.32 20.09 -2.97
N THR A 356 5.05 21.04 -3.54
CA THR A 356 4.47 22.28 -4.11
C THR A 356 3.54 22.00 -5.29
N ASP A 357 3.87 21.04 -6.14
CA ASP A 357 3.06 20.76 -7.33
C ASP A 357 1.71 20.14 -6.94
N TRP A 358 1.66 19.50 -5.77
CA TRP A 358 0.54 18.71 -5.29
C TRP A 358 -0.35 19.45 -4.30
N PHE A 359 0.27 20.18 -3.38
CA PHE A 359 -0.40 20.73 -2.20
C PHE A 359 -0.26 22.25 -2.08
N ASN A 360 0.16 22.95 -3.15
CA ASN A 360 0.11 24.41 -3.22
C ASN A 360 -1.33 24.92 -3.44
N THR A 361 -2.19 24.59 -2.48
CA THR A 361 -3.58 25.02 -2.40
C THR A 361 -3.83 25.69 -1.07
N VAL A 362 -4.80 26.60 -1.06
CA VAL A 362 -5.34 27.19 0.16
C VAL A 362 -6.70 26.57 0.43
N ILE A 363 -6.97 26.31 1.70
CA ILE A 363 -8.20 25.67 2.13
C ILE A 363 -8.93 26.56 3.14
N PRO A 364 -10.28 26.59 3.10
CA PRO A 364 -11.05 27.28 4.11
C PRO A 364 -11.08 26.46 5.40
N VAL A 365 -10.81 27.11 6.52
CA VAL A 365 -10.84 26.48 7.85
C VAL A 365 -11.59 27.35 8.85
N VAL A 366 -12.17 26.72 9.85
CA VAL A 366 -12.73 27.40 11.02
C VAL A 366 -11.74 27.20 12.17
N LYS A 367 -11.10 28.27 12.63
CA LYS A 367 -10.08 28.21 13.69
C LYS A 367 -10.54 28.92 14.97
N PRO A 368 -10.18 28.42 16.16
CA PRO A 368 -10.54 29.11 17.40
C PRO A 368 -9.75 30.42 17.49
N LEU A 369 -10.44 31.53 17.71
CA LEU A 369 -9.80 32.82 18.00
C LEU A 369 -9.59 32.98 19.52
N ASN A 370 -10.53 32.44 20.31
CA ASN A 370 -10.44 32.27 21.75
C ASN A 370 -11.40 31.15 22.20
N HIS A 371 -11.59 30.97 23.50
CA HIS A 371 -12.44 29.92 24.07
C HIS A 371 -13.95 30.02 23.73
N LEU A 372 -14.40 31.12 23.12
CA LEU A 372 -15.81 31.37 22.79
C LEU A 372 -16.05 31.74 21.32
N THR A 373 -15.02 32.11 20.56
CA THR A 373 -15.19 32.57 19.18
C THR A 373 -14.33 31.82 18.19
N TRP A 374 -14.90 31.62 17.01
CA TRP A 374 -14.29 30.96 15.88
C TRP A 374 -14.13 31.95 14.73
N LEU A 375 -13.02 31.88 14.02
CA LEU A 375 -12.71 32.66 12.83
C LEU A 375 -12.74 31.74 11.61
N TYR A 376 -13.54 32.10 10.61
CA TYR A 376 -13.44 31.50 9.29
C TYR A 376 -12.28 32.14 8.52
N ASP A 377 -11.27 31.35 8.20
CA ASP A 377 -10.12 31.76 7.39
C ASP A 377 -10.14 31.00 6.06
N SER A 378 -10.41 31.70 4.97
CA SER A 378 -10.54 31.12 3.63
C SER A 378 -9.21 30.89 2.92
N LYS A 379 -8.08 31.23 3.53
CA LYS A 379 -6.77 31.28 2.86
C LYS A 379 -5.66 30.56 3.63
N VAL A 380 -5.98 29.47 4.32
CA VAL A 380 -4.96 28.70 5.05
C VAL A 380 -4.16 27.84 4.06
N PRO A 381 -2.83 28.03 3.95
CA PRO A 381 -2.01 27.23 3.04
C PRO A 381 -1.85 25.81 3.57
N LEU A 382 -2.31 24.81 2.81
CA LEU A 382 -2.18 23.40 3.18
C LEU A 382 -0.70 22.96 3.23
N LEU A 383 0.13 23.50 2.33
CA LEU A 383 1.55 23.19 2.27
C LEU A 383 2.26 23.43 3.62
N LYS A 384 1.94 24.52 4.32
CA LYS A 384 2.55 24.85 5.63
C LYS A 384 2.21 23.83 6.71
N TYR A 385 0.99 23.30 6.69
CA TYR A 385 0.59 22.23 7.59
C TYR A 385 1.38 20.95 7.31
N LEU A 386 1.56 20.59 6.05
CA LEU A 386 2.35 19.41 5.67
C LEU A 386 3.84 19.55 5.99
N GLU A 387 4.40 20.75 5.84
CA GLU A 387 5.76 21.06 6.29
C GLU A 387 5.90 20.89 7.80
N PHE A 388 4.89 21.27 8.59
CA PHE A 388 4.89 21.03 10.02
C PHE A 388 4.73 19.55 10.36
N ALA A 389 3.75 18.87 9.76
CA ALA A 389 3.43 17.47 10.08
C ALA A 389 4.52 16.50 9.64
N ASN A 390 5.22 16.81 8.54
CA ASN A 390 6.28 16.00 7.95
C ASN A 390 7.53 16.87 7.67
N PRO A 391 8.25 17.33 8.72
CA PRO A 391 9.29 18.36 8.61
C PRO A 391 10.58 17.87 7.95
N SER A 392 10.85 16.57 7.97
CA SER A 392 12.09 15.98 7.47
C SER A 392 12.19 15.91 5.93
N TRP A 393 11.18 16.36 5.18
CA TRP A 393 11.09 16.08 3.73
C TRP A 393 11.39 17.26 2.81
N GLY A 394 11.42 18.50 3.32
CA GLY A 394 11.65 19.73 2.52
C GLY A 394 10.57 19.97 1.45
N SER A 395 10.22 21.23 1.17
CA SER A 395 9.14 21.53 0.20
C SER A 395 9.57 21.63 -1.26
N GLY A 396 10.87 21.87 -1.53
CA GLY A 396 11.37 22.21 -2.86
C GLY A 396 12.13 21.10 -3.61
N SER A 397 12.42 19.97 -2.98
CA SER A 397 13.17 18.89 -3.64
C SER A 397 12.22 17.84 -4.22
N ALA A 398 12.35 17.58 -5.52
CA ALA A 398 11.66 16.47 -6.16
C ALA A 398 12.12 15.15 -5.53
N ASN A 399 11.17 14.39 -5.03
CA ASN A 399 11.39 13.05 -4.51
C ASN A 399 11.07 12.05 -5.61
N THR A 400 11.96 11.06 -5.79
CA THR A 400 11.83 10.09 -6.87
C THR A 400 11.74 8.67 -6.31
N GLY A 401 11.40 7.72 -7.18
CA GLY A 401 11.38 6.31 -6.80
C GLY A 401 10.28 5.96 -5.80
N ILE A 402 10.44 4.80 -5.16
CA ILE A 402 9.54 4.34 -4.09
C ILE A 402 9.50 5.31 -2.90
N THR A 403 10.61 6.01 -2.62
CA THR A 403 10.66 7.04 -1.58
C THR A 403 9.73 8.20 -1.91
N GLY A 404 9.71 8.65 -3.17
CA GLY A 404 8.77 9.66 -3.65
C GLY A 404 7.32 9.21 -3.49
N PHE A 405 7.02 7.95 -3.83
CA PHE A 405 5.68 7.38 -3.68
C PHE A 405 5.23 7.38 -2.21
N VAL A 406 6.08 6.86 -1.33
CA VAL A 406 5.80 6.80 0.12
C VAL A 406 5.59 8.18 0.72
N ARG A 407 6.41 9.17 0.34
CA ARG A 407 6.23 10.57 0.79
C ARG A 407 4.91 11.15 0.28
N ALA A 408 4.60 10.96 -1.00
CA ALA A 408 3.32 11.38 -1.56
C ALA A 408 2.13 10.78 -0.80
N THR A 409 2.17 9.47 -0.51
CA THR A 409 1.13 8.79 0.27
C THR A 409 1.00 9.35 1.68
N ASN A 410 2.12 9.57 2.39
CA ASN A 410 2.04 10.10 3.76
C ASN A 410 1.61 11.57 3.81
N ASP A 411 1.99 12.42 2.84
CA ASP A 411 1.48 13.80 2.77
C ASP A 411 -0.03 13.82 2.44
N SER A 412 -0.49 12.94 1.54
CA SER A 412 -1.93 12.72 1.30
C SER A 412 -2.65 12.19 2.55
N LEU A 413 -2.00 11.35 3.35
CA LEU A 413 -2.56 10.82 4.59
C LEU A 413 -2.75 11.93 5.63
N ARG A 414 -1.73 12.77 5.85
CA ARG A 414 -1.83 13.93 6.75
C ARG A 414 -2.83 14.95 6.27
N THR A 415 -2.94 15.15 4.95
CA THR A 415 -4.00 15.98 4.38
C THR A 415 -5.38 15.39 4.70
N THR A 416 -5.57 14.08 4.50
CA THR A 416 -6.84 13.40 4.82
C THR A 416 -7.18 13.50 6.31
N GLU A 417 -6.18 13.34 7.17
CA GLU A 417 -6.30 13.56 8.61
C GLU A 417 -6.78 14.98 8.92
N PHE A 418 -6.17 16.00 8.30
CA PHE A 418 -6.56 17.40 8.45
C PHE A 418 -8.03 17.65 8.07
N PHE A 419 -8.50 17.09 6.96
CA PHE A 419 -9.89 17.26 6.51
C PHE A 419 -10.91 16.51 7.37
N HIS A 420 -10.52 15.38 7.98
CA HIS A 420 -11.45 14.52 8.71
C HIS A 420 -11.46 14.73 10.22
N ASN A 421 -10.32 15.08 10.80
CA ASN A 421 -10.20 15.39 12.22
C ASN A 421 -10.52 16.87 12.41
N TYR A 422 -11.80 17.21 12.39
CA TYR A 422 -12.30 18.54 12.79
C TYR A 422 -12.01 18.87 14.28
N ALA A 423 -11.37 17.97 15.03
CA ALA A 423 -10.66 18.33 16.25
C ALA A 423 -9.27 18.79 15.84
N VAL A 424 -9.04 20.11 15.92
CA VAL A 424 -7.69 20.68 15.92
C VAL A 424 -6.81 19.83 16.84
N PRO A 425 -5.78 19.14 16.31
CA PRO A 425 -4.86 18.39 17.15
C PRO A 425 -4.30 19.29 18.25
N GLY A 426 -4.44 18.89 19.52
CA GLY A 426 -4.09 19.73 20.68
C GLY A 426 -2.59 20.06 20.79
N ASP A 427 -1.77 19.37 20.01
CA ASP A 427 -0.33 19.54 19.82
C ASP A 427 0.05 20.60 18.77
N LEU A 428 -0.89 21.06 17.94
CA LEU A 428 -0.68 22.10 16.91
C LEU A 428 -0.75 23.52 17.45
N GLY A 429 -0.08 23.84 18.56
CA GLY A 429 -0.05 25.19 19.15
C GLY A 429 -0.06 26.30 18.08
N TRP A 430 -1.19 27.01 17.95
CA TRP A 430 -1.56 27.83 16.77
C TRP A 430 -0.74 29.10 16.58
N ASP A 431 0.40 29.23 17.25
CA ASP A 431 1.26 30.41 17.11
C ASP A 431 2.21 30.28 15.92
N PHE A 432 1.64 30.29 14.71
CA PHE A 432 2.41 30.46 13.48
C PHE A 432 3.01 31.87 13.34
N LYS A 433 2.96 32.75 14.37
CA LYS A 433 3.56 34.10 14.30
C LYS A 433 5.07 34.11 14.53
N TYR A 434 5.71 32.98 14.87
CA TYR A 434 7.15 32.96 15.18
C TYR A 434 8.00 31.98 14.37
N LEU A 435 7.61 31.65 13.13
CA LEU A 435 8.54 31.08 12.15
C LEU A 435 9.22 32.23 11.38
N ARG A 436 10.37 32.68 11.90
CA ARG A 436 11.38 33.43 11.13
C ARG A 436 12.34 32.46 10.45
#